data_AF-A0A1M7PS88-F1
#
_entry.id   AF-A0A1M7PS88-F1
#
_cell.length_a   1.000
_cell.length_b   1.000
_cell.length_c   1.000
_cell.angle_alpha   90.00
_cell.angle_beta   90.00
_cell.angle_gamma   90.00
#
_symmetry.space_group_name_H-M   'P 1'
#
loop_
_entity.id
_entity.type
_entity.pdbx_description
1 polymer ?
#
loop_
_entity_poly.entity_id
_entity_poly.type
_entity_poly.pdbx_seq_one_letter_code
_entity_poly.pdbx_strand_id
1 'polypeptide(L)'
;MELDTANIIQKRKKQRPGLWMKNQLVDFSPREKFMSSEELPVQSEEPVNILLQTLNDDNLRDVQVASAELLYKIQGSVSLSRTGIGYSLRETGTFVFSLKDLYSPIKNNPVWLLK
;
A
#
# COMPACT_ATOMS: atom_id res chain seq x y z
N MET A 1 9.13 -15.55 -21.09
CA MET A 1 8.64 -14.15 -21.12
C MET A 1 8.87 -13.56 -19.73
N GLU A 2 9.99 -12.85 -19.55
CA GLU A 2 10.09 -11.86 -18.47
C GLU A 2 9.09 -10.77 -18.82
N LEU A 3 7.86 -10.95 -18.37
CA LEU A 3 6.82 -9.94 -18.53
C LEU A 3 7.34 -8.67 -17.89
N ASP A 4 7.31 -7.63 -18.70
CA ASP A 4 7.67 -6.23 -18.48
C ASP A 4 6.91 -5.62 -17.29
N THR A 5 7.18 -6.19 -16.11
CA THR A 5 6.46 -5.98 -14.87
C THR A 5 6.67 -4.56 -14.41
N ALA A 6 7.86 -4.01 -14.63
CA ALA A 6 8.17 -2.61 -14.44
C ALA A 6 7.32 -1.70 -15.34
N ASN A 7 7.20 -1.95 -16.66
CA ASN A 7 6.33 -1.10 -17.49
C ASN A 7 4.84 -1.29 -17.18
N ILE A 8 4.41 -2.48 -16.76
CA ILE A 8 3.03 -2.71 -16.27
C ILE A 8 2.77 -1.93 -14.98
N ILE A 9 3.74 -1.92 -14.05
CA ILE A 9 3.68 -1.16 -12.80
C ILE A 9 3.66 0.34 -13.10
N GLN A 10 4.56 0.82 -13.97
CA GLN A 10 4.63 2.23 -14.38
C GLN A 10 3.35 2.70 -15.09
N LYS A 11 2.83 1.95 -16.06
CA LYS A 11 1.60 2.32 -16.79
C LYS A 11 0.38 2.39 -15.88
N ARG A 12 0.35 1.57 -14.83
CA ARG A 12 -0.79 1.48 -13.89
C ARG A 12 -0.63 2.37 -12.65
N LYS A 13 0.54 3.01 -12.49
CA LYS A 13 0.88 3.95 -11.40
C LYS A 13 -0.18 5.04 -11.20
N LYS A 14 -0.84 5.48 -12.29
CA LYS A 14 -1.88 6.53 -12.26
C LYS A 14 -3.27 6.05 -11.82
N GLN A 15 -3.62 4.77 -12.00
CA GLN A 15 -4.99 4.27 -11.74
C GLN A 15 -5.11 3.46 -10.45
N ARG A 16 -4.02 2.81 -10.02
CA ARG A 16 -4.04 1.90 -8.85
C ARG A 16 -4.16 2.57 -7.49
N PRO A 17 -3.59 3.78 -7.23
CA PRO A 17 -3.79 4.48 -5.97
C PRO A 17 -5.28 4.70 -5.62
N GLY A 18 -6.08 5.13 -6.59
CA GLY A 18 -7.50 5.39 -6.38
C GLY A 18 -8.30 4.13 -6.07
N LEU A 19 -8.00 3.01 -6.74
CA LEU A 19 -8.65 1.73 -6.45
C LEU A 19 -8.24 1.17 -5.09
N TRP A 20 -6.94 1.21 -4.78
CA TRP A 20 -6.44 0.79 -3.47
C TRP A 20 -7.07 1.62 -2.35
N MET A 21 -7.18 2.94 -2.52
CA MET A 21 -7.84 3.83 -1.57
C MET A 21 -9.31 3.46 -1.35
N LYS A 22 -10.04 3.16 -2.44
CA LYS A 22 -11.41 2.67 -2.33
C LYS A 22 -11.50 1.37 -1.54
N ASN A 23 -10.56 0.44 -1.75
CA ASN A 23 -10.53 -0.81 -0.99
C ASN A 23 -10.20 -0.55 0.49
N GLN A 24 -9.29 0.38 0.78
CA GLN A 24 -9.09 0.83 2.15
C GLN A 24 -10.42 1.28 2.72
N LEU A 25 -11.17 2.15 2.00
CA LEU A 25 -12.50 2.70 2.31
C LEU A 25 -13.67 1.69 2.35
N VAL A 26 -13.49 0.43 1.94
CA VAL A 26 -14.53 -0.62 2.04
C VAL A 26 -14.22 -1.67 3.13
N ASP A 27 -12.98 -2.17 3.23
CA ASP A 27 -12.67 -3.38 4.04
C ASP A 27 -12.43 -3.16 5.54
N PHE A 28 -12.31 -1.92 6.01
CA PHE A 28 -12.03 -1.58 7.42
C PHE A 28 -13.25 -0.97 8.11
N SER A 29 -13.99 -1.76 8.89
CA SER A 29 -14.88 -1.22 9.94
C SER A 29 -14.05 -0.84 11.19
N PRO A 30 -14.56 -0.01 12.11
CA PRO A 30 -15.19 1.30 11.90
C PRO A 30 -14.08 2.36 11.71
N ARG A 31 -13.93 2.91 10.49
CA ARG A 31 -13.01 4.02 10.17
C ARG A 31 -13.05 5.13 11.20
N GLU A 32 -14.28 5.53 11.56
CA GLU A 32 -14.55 6.64 12.46
C GLU A 32 -14.02 6.42 13.89
N LYS A 33 -13.56 5.22 14.25
CA LYS A 33 -12.92 4.99 15.54
C LYS A 33 -11.56 5.71 15.66
N PHE A 34 -10.81 5.82 14.57
CA PHE A 34 -9.42 6.29 14.61
C PHE A 34 -9.07 7.31 13.52
N MET A 35 -9.77 7.32 12.39
CA MET A 35 -9.45 8.18 11.26
C MET A 35 -10.67 8.42 10.37
N SER A 36 -10.96 9.68 10.06
CA SER A 36 -12.04 10.03 9.17
C SER A 36 -11.74 9.61 7.72
N SER A 37 -12.80 9.54 6.90
CA SER A 37 -12.66 9.30 5.46
C SER A 37 -11.90 10.41 4.73
N GLU A 38 -11.75 11.58 5.34
CA GLU A 38 -11.01 12.74 4.81
C GLU A 38 -9.53 12.70 5.21
N GLU A 39 -9.21 12.15 6.38
CA GLU A 39 -7.85 12.02 6.91
C GLU A 39 -7.08 10.84 6.27
N LEU A 40 -7.78 9.76 5.95
CA LEU A 40 -7.15 8.55 5.38
C LEU A 40 -6.43 8.81 4.04
N PRO A 41 -7.01 9.57 3.08
CA PRO A 41 -6.31 9.98 1.86
C PRO A 41 -5.00 10.72 2.14
N VAL A 42 -5.03 11.67 3.09
CA VAL A 42 -3.86 12.48 3.46
C VAL A 42 -2.76 11.62 4.06
N GLN A 43 -3.11 10.71 4.98
CA GLN A 43 -2.13 9.82 5.62
C GLN A 43 -1.52 8.81 4.64
N SER A 44 -2.26 8.42 3.61
CA SER A 44 -1.84 7.40 2.65
C SER A 44 -1.04 7.96 1.47
N GLU A 45 -1.11 9.26 1.20
CA GLU A 45 -0.48 9.88 0.03
C GLU A 45 1.03 9.62 -0.02
N GLU A 46 1.74 9.94 1.07
CA GLU A 46 3.18 9.78 1.15
C GLU A 46 3.62 8.29 1.02
N PRO A 47 3.05 7.33 1.77
CA PRO A 47 3.36 5.91 1.61
C PRO A 47 3.15 5.39 0.18
N VAL A 48 2.03 5.77 -0.45
CA VAL A 48 1.72 5.36 -1.82
C VAL A 48 2.71 5.97 -2.80
N ASN A 49 3.00 7.27 -2.67
CA ASN A 49 3.92 7.97 -3.56
C ASN A 49 5.35 7.44 -3.44
N ILE A 50 5.86 7.28 -2.22
CA ILE A 50 7.19 6.72 -1.96
C ILE A 50 7.26 5.30 -2.52
N LEU A 51 6.28 4.44 -2.25
CA LEU A 51 6.28 3.09 -2.80
C LEU A 51 6.38 3.10 -4.33
N LEU A 52 5.55 3.91 -4.97
CA LEU A 52 5.49 4.01 -6.41
C LEU A 52 6.74 4.65 -7.02
N GLN A 53 7.39 5.59 -6.33
CA GLN A 53 8.66 6.20 -6.76
C GLN A 53 9.83 5.24 -6.59
N THR A 54 9.82 4.45 -5.53
CA THR A 54 10.90 3.53 -5.25
C THR A 54 10.84 2.39 -6.26
N LEU A 55 9.69 1.76 -6.51
CA LEU A 55 9.55 0.64 -7.45
C LEU A 55 10.14 0.92 -8.85
N ASN A 56 11.33 0.37 -9.10
CA ASN A 56 12.10 0.41 -10.34
C ASN A 56 12.78 -0.95 -10.57
N ASP A 57 13.45 -1.14 -11.70
CA ASP A 57 14.03 -2.44 -12.05
C ASP A 57 15.08 -2.94 -11.05
N ASP A 58 15.78 -2.04 -10.35
CA ASP A 58 16.84 -2.38 -9.41
C ASP A 58 16.26 -2.97 -8.11
N ASN A 59 15.27 -2.31 -7.50
CA ASN A 59 14.67 -2.79 -6.25
C ASN A 59 13.60 -3.88 -6.43
N LEU A 60 13.10 -4.10 -7.65
CA LEU A 60 12.30 -5.28 -7.95
C LEU A 60 13.14 -6.56 -7.95
N ARG A 61 14.46 -6.44 -8.14
CA ARG A 61 15.40 -7.57 -8.20
C ARG A 61 16.19 -7.74 -6.91
N ASP A 62 16.48 -6.65 -6.22
CA ASP A 62 17.21 -6.68 -4.95
C ASP A 62 16.61 -5.67 -3.96
N VAL A 63 16.04 -6.17 -2.86
CA VAL A 63 15.44 -5.34 -1.81
C VAL A 63 16.47 -4.74 -0.83
N GLN A 64 17.73 -5.13 -0.92
CA GLN A 64 18.82 -4.64 -0.04
C GLN A 64 19.52 -3.39 -0.59
N VAL A 65 19.13 -2.91 -1.77
CA VAL A 65 19.70 -1.71 -2.37
C VAL A 65 19.33 -0.46 -1.55
N ALA A 66 20.22 0.53 -1.54
CA ALA A 66 20.01 1.79 -0.81
C ALA A 66 18.70 2.50 -1.19
N SER A 67 18.20 2.29 -2.42
CA SER A 67 16.90 2.85 -2.82
C SER A 67 15.73 2.32 -1.99
N ALA A 68 15.83 1.12 -1.40
CA ALA A 68 14.80 0.55 -0.53
C ALA A 68 14.78 1.16 0.89
N GLU A 69 15.80 1.90 1.31
CA GLU A 69 15.86 2.53 2.65
C GLU A 69 14.66 3.46 2.89
N LEU A 70 14.25 4.21 1.86
CA LEU A 70 13.09 5.10 1.93
C LEU A 70 11.79 4.32 2.20
N LEU A 71 11.67 3.08 1.69
CA LEU A 71 10.51 2.21 1.92
C LEU A 71 10.45 1.75 3.38
N TYR A 72 11.58 1.35 3.96
CA TYR A 72 11.62 0.93 5.36
C TYR A 72 11.29 2.10 6.30
N LYS A 73 11.81 3.29 6.02
CA LYS A 73 11.51 4.50 6.78
C LYS A 73 10.01 4.82 6.77
N ILE A 74 9.37 4.80 5.60
CA ILE A 74 7.94 5.13 5.52
C ILE A 74 7.06 4.04 6.15
N GLN A 75 7.42 2.75 6.03
CA GLN A 75 6.73 1.66 6.72
C GLN A 75 6.81 1.81 8.24
N GLY A 76 7.97 2.21 8.77
CA GLY A 76 8.15 2.51 10.19
C GLY A 76 7.28 3.70 10.63
N SER A 77 7.29 4.80 9.88
CA SER A 77 6.46 5.97 10.16
C SER A 77 4.96 5.66 10.17
N VAL A 78 4.47 4.90 9.19
CA VAL A 78 3.08 4.42 9.14
C VAL A 78 2.75 3.54 10.34
N SER A 79 3.66 2.63 10.71
CA SER A 79 3.44 1.72 11.83
C SER A 79 3.37 2.47 13.16
N LEU A 80 4.25 3.46 13.36
CA LEU A 80 4.28 4.31 14.55
C LEU A 80 3.04 5.20 14.65
N SER A 81 2.68 5.89 13.57
CA SER A 81 1.53 6.81 13.55
C SER A 81 0.22 6.06 13.83
N ARG A 82 0.01 4.89 13.22
CA ARG A 82 -1.21 4.08 13.42
C ARG A 82 -1.26 3.47 14.82
N THR A 83 -0.14 2.97 15.33
CA THR A 83 -0.07 2.49 16.72
C THR A 83 -0.35 3.62 17.72
N GLY A 84 0.16 4.82 17.47
CA GLY A 84 -0.01 6.00 18.32
C GLY A 84 -1.47 6.45 18.49
N ILE A 85 -2.32 6.17 17.51
CA ILE A 85 -3.76 6.48 17.58
C ILE A 85 -4.63 5.26 17.92
N GLY A 86 -4.02 4.12 18.25
CA GLY A 86 -4.72 2.96 18.82
C GLY A 86 -5.08 1.84 17.85
N TYR A 87 -4.59 1.87 16.60
CA TYR A 87 -4.71 0.70 15.71
C TYR A 87 -3.95 -0.50 16.30
N SER A 88 -4.55 -1.67 16.22
CA SER A 88 -3.87 -2.92 16.58
C SER A 88 -2.74 -3.25 15.60
N LEU A 89 -1.82 -4.12 16.03
CA LEU A 89 -0.78 -4.68 15.16
C LEU A 89 -1.37 -5.37 13.93
N ARG A 90 -2.54 -6.02 14.09
CA ARG A 90 -3.25 -6.67 12.98
C ARG A 90 -3.74 -5.63 11.98
N GLU A 91 -4.43 -4.58 12.40
CA GLU A 91 -4.96 -3.54 11.51
C GLU A 91 -3.83 -2.78 10.81
N THR A 92 -2.77 -2.46 11.55
CA THR A 92 -1.57 -1.80 11.02
C THR A 92 -0.85 -2.69 10.00
N GLY A 93 -0.65 -3.97 10.31
CA GLY A 93 -0.08 -4.95 9.40
C GLY A 93 -0.92 -5.10 8.12
N THR A 94 -2.25 -5.24 8.25
CA THR A 94 -3.16 -5.33 7.09
C THR A 94 -3.04 -4.10 6.19
N PHE A 95 -2.99 -2.89 6.77
CA PHE A 95 -2.79 -1.67 6.00
C PHE A 95 -1.47 -1.70 5.22
N VAL A 96 -0.34 -1.96 5.90
CA VAL A 96 0.99 -2.00 5.27
C VAL A 96 1.08 -3.08 4.19
N PHE A 97 0.58 -4.29 4.46
CA PHE A 97 0.61 -5.38 3.48
C PHE A 97 -0.31 -5.14 2.29
N SER A 98 -1.41 -4.40 2.45
CA SER A 98 -2.31 -4.08 1.34
C SER A 98 -1.65 -3.17 0.30
N LEU A 99 -0.60 -2.44 0.64
CA LEU A 99 0.17 -1.64 -0.33
C LEU A 99 0.70 -2.49 -1.49
N LYS A 100 0.87 -3.81 -1.28
CA LYS A 100 1.25 -4.73 -2.36
C LYS A 100 0.26 -4.78 -3.52
N ASP A 101 -1.00 -4.47 -3.25
CA ASP A 101 -2.07 -4.53 -4.25
C ASP A 101 -1.94 -3.40 -5.28
N LEU A 102 -1.14 -2.37 -4.98
CA LEU A 102 -0.78 -1.30 -5.92
C LEU A 102 0.04 -1.82 -7.11
N TYR A 103 0.66 -2.99 -7.00
CA TYR A 103 1.45 -3.60 -8.08
C TYR A 103 1.02 -5.03 -8.44
N SER A 104 0.32 -5.73 -7.54
CA SER A 104 -0.27 -7.05 -7.83
C SER A 104 -1.06 -7.02 -9.14
N PRO A 105 -0.88 -8.00 -10.05
CA PRO A 105 -1.78 -8.17 -11.19
C PRO A 105 -3.22 -8.16 -10.68
N ILE A 106 -4.14 -7.49 -11.39
CA ILE A 106 -5.57 -7.53 -11.05
C ILE A 106 -5.98 -9.00 -11.02
N LYS A 107 -6.04 -9.60 -9.83
CA LYS A 107 -6.77 -10.83 -9.63
C LYS A 107 -8.21 -10.37 -9.66
N ASN A 108 -8.92 -10.63 -10.76
CA ASN A 108 -10.38 -10.64 -10.72
C ASN A 108 -10.75 -11.48 -9.49
N ASN A 109 -11.30 -10.78 -8.51
CA ASN A 109 -11.75 -11.21 -7.19
C ASN A 109 -11.72 -12.73 -6.94
N PRO A 110 -10.88 -13.24 -6.03
CA PRO A 110 -11.01 -14.61 -5.58
C PRO A 110 -11.93 -14.58 -4.34
N VAL A 111 -13.07 -15.22 -4.50
CA VAL A 111 -14.27 -15.42 -3.66
C VAL A 111 -14.02 -15.86 -2.19
N TRP A 112 -12.79 -15.80 -1.66
CA TRP A 112 -12.44 -16.34 -0.33
C TRP A 112 -12.53 -15.35 0.85
N LEU A 113 -13.06 -14.14 0.65
CA LEU A 113 -13.47 -13.25 1.77
C LEU A 113 -14.97 -13.35 2.11
N LEU A 114 -15.70 -14.29 1.50
CA LEU A 114 -17.11 -14.58 1.81
C LEU A 114 -17.30 -15.98 2.42
N LYS A 115 -16.49 -16.33 3.42
CA LYS A 115 -16.79 -17.43 4.33
C LYS A 115 -16.70 -16.97 5.77
#